data_AF-A0A3C8CB43-F1
#
_entry.id   AF-A0A3C8CB43-F1
#
_cell.length_a   1.000
_cell.length_b   1.000
_cell.length_c   1.000
_cell.angle_alpha   90.00
_cell.angle_beta   90.00
_cell.angle_gamma   90.00
#
_symmetry.space_group_name_H-M   'P 1'
#
loop_
_entity.id
_entity.type
_entity.pdbx_description
1 polymer ?
#
loop_
_entity_poly.entity_id
_entity_poly.type
_entity_poly.pdbx_seq_one_letter_code
_entity_poly.pdbx_strand_id
1 'polypeptide(L)'
;LKEAFGTQLIFTGQHPMAHPEEVLKVADYVCIGEYEFTVLDLIQGKNPKKLAGVHPNARGSLIDINALPFPEDDDVRRIDYHEPNCRYKQIQMYASRGCPRRCNFCAAATLYYDELNWRPRNVASVVEEIRTLHEKYPEMEGVFFDEEVHNIKRSFNISLAKAIRSAGLDHLKYEAMCEYASLDEEAMQEMRAAGYYKIRFGIETGSDKVAEKMTLGKKHDLNKLRTMVKFGKSIGMLIYGTISIGGLGSSREEDQKTVDLVYEMASKGWLDEVQVSINTPQPGTDFYNSCKEESLLPTSTNWEGFDGNGQVVVRYPHYPAEAIQANFKKALSAFDFGKEKAQSCAFSNNAKSSFSVIPDGASVLVLRSVRNWMIRLILENLNKEANVDLLGQNVSAKDLEDLQGLNQIYSYGTGFFSAESMPADLIEKLKNVQYDFVLVPIANNHLQGFQNVLEVAQQIDPENVFYVYPEGRLQPVSDLPVAI
;
A
#
# COMPACT_ATOMS: atom_id res chain seq x y z
N LEU A 1 17.36 -22.16 18.09
CA LEU A 1 16.15 -22.97 17.80
C LEU A 1 16.47 -24.45 17.68
N LYS A 2 17.26 -24.88 16.69
CA LYS A 2 17.65 -26.30 16.51
C LYS A 2 18.24 -26.92 17.77
N GLU A 3 19.28 -26.29 18.32
CA GLU A 3 19.95 -26.77 19.54
C GLU A 3 19.02 -26.75 20.76
N ALA A 4 18.24 -25.69 20.92
CA ALA A 4 17.37 -25.50 22.08
C ALA A 4 16.17 -26.46 22.12
N PHE A 5 15.63 -26.84 20.97
CA PHE A 5 14.37 -27.59 20.87
C PHE A 5 14.49 -28.93 20.14
N GLY A 6 15.68 -29.31 19.66
CA GLY A 6 15.86 -30.54 18.88
C GLY A 6 15.04 -30.59 17.60
N THR A 7 14.70 -29.42 17.04
CA THR A 7 13.80 -29.28 15.88
C THR A 7 14.58 -29.10 14.58
N GLN A 8 13.91 -29.33 13.45
CA GLN A 8 14.39 -29.01 12.11
C GLN A 8 13.84 -27.65 11.66
N LEU A 9 14.60 -26.96 10.82
CA LEU A 9 14.22 -25.68 10.23
C LEU A 9 13.99 -25.83 8.72
N ILE A 10 12.77 -25.49 8.28
CA ILE A 10 12.40 -25.36 6.87
C ILE A 10 12.24 -23.88 6.57
N PHE A 11 12.95 -23.38 5.56
CA PHE A 11 12.83 -21.99 5.10
C PHE A 11 12.18 -21.95 3.72
N THR A 12 11.23 -21.03 3.54
CA THR A 12 10.53 -20.77 2.27
C THR A 12 10.45 -19.27 1.99
N GLY A 13 9.91 -18.91 0.83
CA GLY A 13 9.73 -17.51 0.43
C GLY A 13 10.90 -16.94 -0.36
N GLN A 14 10.81 -15.65 -0.62
CA GLN A 14 11.63 -14.94 -1.60
C GLN A 14 13.14 -15.05 -1.34
N HIS A 15 13.62 -14.73 -0.13
CA HIS A 15 15.06 -14.73 0.15
C HIS A 15 15.67 -16.14 0.15
N PRO A 16 15.06 -17.16 0.81
CA PRO A 16 15.54 -18.54 0.69
C PRO A 16 15.58 -19.07 -0.75
N MET A 17 14.64 -18.67 -1.60
CA MET A 17 14.66 -19.05 -3.03
C MET A 17 15.80 -18.37 -3.80
N ALA A 18 16.10 -17.11 -3.49
CA ALA A 18 17.17 -16.37 -4.16
C ALA A 18 18.58 -16.80 -3.71
N HIS A 19 18.74 -17.17 -2.44
CA HIS A 19 20.02 -17.51 -1.81
C HIS A 19 19.98 -18.83 -1.01
N PRO A 20 19.60 -19.95 -1.62
CA PRO A 20 19.39 -21.20 -0.90
C PRO A 20 20.66 -21.70 -0.21
N GLU A 21 21.83 -21.58 -0.85
CA GLU A 21 23.12 -21.99 -0.29
C GLU A 21 23.53 -21.16 0.96
N GLU A 22 23.12 -19.90 1.03
CA GLU A 22 23.36 -19.07 2.21
C GLU A 22 22.46 -19.49 3.36
N VAL A 23 21.17 -19.69 3.07
CA VAL A 23 20.15 -20.08 4.06
C VAL A 23 20.40 -21.50 4.59
N LEU A 24 20.89 -22.43 3.76
CA LEU A 24 21.24 -23.80 4.19
C LEU A 24 22.40 -23.86 5.19
N LYS A 25 23.13 -22.76 5.43
CA LYS A 25 24.10 -22.70 6.54
C LYS A 25 23.42 -22.76 7.91
N VAL A 26 22.14 -22.41 7.99
CA VAL A 26 21.36 -22.38 9.24
C VAL A 26 20.10 -23.25 9.18
N ALA A 27 19.49 -23.43 8.01
CA ALA A 27 18.31 -24.25 7.79
C ALA A 27 18.66 -25.73 7.55
N ASP A 28 17.71 -26.64 7.79
CA ASP A 28 17.81 -28.04 7.36
C ASP A 28 17.35 -28.22 5.92
N TYR A 29 16.32 -27.48 5.52
CA TYR A 29 15.75 -27.53 4.18
C TYR A 29 15.36 -26.13 3.69
N VAL A 30 15.53 -25.91 2.38
CA VAL A 30 15.01 -24.73 1.68
C VAL A 30 14.04 -25.21 0.61
N CYS A 31 12.78 -24.74 0.70
CA CYS A 31 11.77 -25.03 -0.32
C CYS A 31 11.70 -23.91 -1.36
N ILE A 32 11.69 -24.29 -2.63
CA ILE A 32 11.71 -23.39 -3.79
C ILE A 32 10.46 -23.55 -4.65
N GLY A 33 10.01 -22.43 -5.23
CA GLY A 33 8.75 -22.31 -5.94
C GLY A 33 7.54 -22.30 -5.02
N GLU A 34 6.38 -22.73 -5.51
CA GLU A 34 5.23 -22.95 -4.64
C GLU A 34 5.52 -24.11 -3.69
N TYR A 35 5.47 -23.84 -2.39
CA TYR A 35 6.13 -24.66 -1.39
C TYR A 35 5.14 -25.42 -0.49
N GLU A 36 3.84 -25.18 -0.58
CA GLU A 36 2.85 -25.72 0.35
C GLU A 36 2.88 -27.25 0.42
N PHE A 37 2.79 -27.94 -0.73
CA PHE A 37 2.86 -29.40 -0.77
C PHE A 37 4.27 -29.94 -0.51
N THR A 38 5.31 -29.20 -0.91
CA THR A 38 6.70 -29.58 -0.61
C THR A 38 6.96 -29.57 0.90
N VAL A 39 6.47 -28.54 1.60
CA VAL A 39 6.55 -28.43 3.06
C VAL A 39 5.73 -29.54 3.72
N LEU A 40 4.51 -29.79 3.24
CA LEU A 40 3.69 -30.91 3.73
C LEU A 40 4.42 -32.25 3.60
N ASP A 41 5.04 -32.50 2.44
CA ASP A 41 5.78 -33.72 2.15
C ASP A 41 7.00 -33.91 3.07
N LEU A 42 7.70 -32.83 3.41
CA LEU A 42 8.79 -32.84 4.38
C LEU A 42 8.27 -33.15 5.80
N ILE A 43 7.19 -32.51 6.23
CA ILE A 43 6.56 -32.75 7.54
C ILE A 43 6.07 -34.20 7.67
N GLN A 44 5.60 -34.79 6.58
CA GLN A 44 5.18 -36.20 6.50
C GLN A 44 6.36 -37.19 6.47
N GLY A 45 7.60 -36.72 6.50
CA GLY A 45 8.80 -37.56 6.55
C GLY A 45 9.18 -38.19 5.20
N LYS A 46 8.70 -37.64 4.08
CA LYS A 46 9.15 -38.09 2.75
C LYS A 46 10.64 -37.75 2.56
N ASN A 47 11.33 -38.55 1.74
CA ASN A 47 12.78 -38.41 1.57
C ASN A 47 13.14 -37.09 0.84
N PRO A 48 13.78 -36.11 1.51
CA PRO A 48 14.07 -34.79 0.95
C PRO A 48 14.96 -34.85 -0.30
N LYS A 49 15.82 -35.86 -0.44
CA LYS A 49 16.71 -36.02 -1.60
C LYS A 49 15.98 -36.39 -2.90
N LYS A 50 14.67 -36.66 -2.83
CA LYS A 50 13.83 -37.05 -3.97
C LYS A 50 12.63 -36.13 -4.16
N LEU A 51 12.47 -35.10 -3.33
CA LEU A 51 11.33 -34.18 -3.40
C LEU A 51 11.64 -33.03 -4.34
N ALA A 52 10.87 -32.90 -5.42
CA ALA A 52 10.86 -31.67 -6.19
C ALA A 52 10.43 -30.49 -5.30
N GLY A 53 10.99 -29.31 -5.54
CA GLY A 53 10.77 -28.14 -4.70
C GLY A 53 11.68 -28.05 -3.46
N VAL A 54 12.52 -29.06 -3.16
CA VAL A 54 13.56 -28.95 -2.11
C VAL A 54 14.91 -28.70 -2.78
N HIS A 55 15.58 -27.59 -2.50
CA HIS A 55 16.91 -27.32 -3.04
C HIS A 55 17.92 -28.39 -2.57
N PRO A 56 18.81 -28.94 -3.45
CA PRO A 56 19.10 -28.54 -4.83
C PRO A 56 18.33 -29.34 -5.91
N ASN A 57 17.26 -30.03 -5.55
CA ASN A 57 16.43 -30.73 -6.53
C ASN A 57 15.71 -29.72 -7.44
N ALA A 58 15.17 -30.20 -8.56
CA ALA A 58 14.37 -29.37 -9.47
C ALA A 58 13.15 -28.77 -8.75
N ARG A 59 12.70 -27.61 -9.24
CA ARG A 59 11.45 -26.96 -8.81
C ARG A 59 10.26 -27.92 -8.97
N GLY A 60 9.30 -27.84 -8.04
CA GLY A 60 8.02 -28.53 -8.17
C GLY A 60 7.18 -27.96 -9.32
N SER A 61 6.20 -28.73 -9.79
CA SER A 61 5.17 -28.20 -10.68
C SER A 61 4.32 -27.16 -9.95
N LEU A 62 3.82 -26.18 -10.70
CA LEU A 62 2.81 -25.25 -10.23
C LEU A 62 1.60 -25.99 -9.63
N ILE A 63 1.17 -25.54 -8.45
CA ILE A 63 0.07 -26.11 -7.68
C ILE A 63 -1.27 -25.87 -8.40
N ASP A 64 -2.13 -26.90 -8.44
CA ASP A 64 -3.56 -26.64 -8.71
C ASP A 64 -4.16 -25.96 -7.48
N ILE A 65 -4.40 -24.65 -7.58
CA ILE A 65 -4.90 -23.87 -6.46
C ILE A 65 -6.33 -24.23 -6.06
N ASN A 66 -7.06 -24.98 -6.88
CA ASN A 66 -8.38 -25.52 -6.52
C ASN A 66 -8.29 -26.77 -5.65
N ALA A 67 -7.10 -27.37 -5.51
CA ALA A 67 -6.84 -28.46 -4.59
C ALA A 67 -6.46 -27.97 -3.17
N LEU A 68 -6.21 -26.67 -3.01
CA LEU A 68 -5.88 -26.10 -1.70
C LEU A 68 -7.16 -25.93 -0.86
N PRO A 69 -7.10 -26.22 0.46
CA PRO A 69 -8.19 -25.90 1.37
C PRO A 69 -8.29 -24.39 1.57
N PHE A 70 -9.36 -23.93 2.21
CA PHE A 70 -9.37 -22.56 2.74
C PHE A 70 -8.26 -22.39 3.77
N PRO A 71 -7.60 -21.22 3.81
CA PRO A 71 -6.61 -20.93 4.84
C PRO A 71 -7.22 -21.12 6.22
N GLU A 72 -6.52 -21.89 7.07
CA GLU A 72 -6.88 -22.07 8.46
C GLU A 72 -6.60 -20.79 9.24
N ASP A 73 -7.47 -20.46 10.20
CA ASP A 73 -7.44 -19.20 10.95
C ASP A 73 -8.11 -19.31 12.34
N ASP A 74 -8.05 -20.48 12.99
CA ASP A 74 -8.49 -20.69 14.37
C ASP A 74 -7.42 -20.24 15.37
N ASP A 75 -6.14 -20.50 15.07
CA ASP A 75 -5.01 -20.06 15.92
C ASP A 75 -4.67 -18.57 15.74
N VAL A 76 -4.93 -18.03 14.54
CA VAL A 76 -4.63 -16.64 14.17
C VAL A 76 -5.81 -16.05 13.40
N ARG A 77 -6.51 -15.10 14.03
CA ARG A 77 -7.67 -14.44 13.44
C ARG A 77 -7.25 -13.57 12.25
N ARG A 78 -7.62 -13.96 11.03
CA ARG A 78 -7.30 -13.20 9.80
C ARG A 78 -7.75 -11.75 9.82
N ILE A 79 -8.87 -11.48 10.48
CA ILE A 79 -9.44 -10.13 10.61
C ILE A 79 -8.55 -9.16 11.42
N ASP A 80 -7.65 -9.68 12.24
CA ASP A 80 -6.70 -8.87 13.02
C ASP A 80 -5.51 -8.40 12.15
N TYR A 81 -5.33 -8.98 10.95
CA TYR A 81 -4.27 -8.66 9.98
C TYR A 81 -4.82 -7.91 8.75
N HIS A 82 -5.78 -7.00 8.96
CA HIS A 82 -6.29 -6.14 7.90
C HIS A 82 -5.20 -5.18 7.39
N GLU A 83 -5.20 -4.91 6.08
CA GLU A 83 -4.19 -4.05 5.44
C GLU A 83 -4.44 -2.57 5.79
N PRO A 84 -3.46 -1.83 6.35
CA PRO A 84 -3.65 -0.45 6.80
C PRO A 84 -4.12 0.54 5.72
N ASN A 85 -3.83 0.26 4.45
CA ASN A 85 -4.27 1.09 3.32
C ASN A 85 -5.71 0.77 2.84
N CYS A 86 -6.41 -0.17 3.47
CA CYS A 86 -7.82 -0.42 3.20
C CYS A 86 -8.70 0.63 3.88
N ARG A 87 -9.78 1.07 3.21
CA ARG A 87 -10.77 1.99 3.80
C ARG A 87 -11.77 1.27 4.72
N TYR A 88 -11.72 -0.05 4.79
CA TYR A 88 -12.63 -0.85 5.59
C TYR A 88 -11.83 -1.99 6.23
N LYS A 89 -12.38 -2.61 7.26
CA LYS A 89 -11.79 -3.79 7.91
C LYS A 89 -11.92 -5.01 6.99
N GLN A 90 -10.97 -5.14 6.07
CA GLN A 90 -10.98 -6.14 5.00
C GLN A 90 -9.99 -7.28 5.29
N ILE A 91 -10.40 -8.50 4.95
CA ILE A 91 -9.52 -9.67 4.95
C ILE A 91 -8.85 -9.80 3.58
N GLN A 92 -7.54 -10.05 3.54
CA GLN A 92 -6.84 -10.36 2.28
C GLN A 92 -7.18 -11.78 1.82
N MET A 93 -7.50 -11.94 0.53
CA MET A 93 -7.85 -13.22 -0.10
C MET A 93 -7.31 -13.29 -1.52
N TYR A 94 -7.08 -14.51 -2.01
CA TYR A 94 -6.71 -14.72 -3.41
C TYR A 94 -7.86 -15.39 -4.17
N ALA A 95 -8.31 -14.76 -5.26
CA ALA A 95 -9.24 -15.36 -6.22
C ALA A 95 -8.50 -16.05 -7.38
N SER A 96 -7.21 -15.78 -7.53
CA SER A 96 -6.32 -16.38 -8.51
C SER A 96 -4.87 -16.40 -8.01
N ARG A 97 -3.98 -17.12 -8.69
CA ARG A 97 -2.52 -17.03 -8.50
C ARG A 97 -1.79 -16.92 -9.83
N GLY A 98 -0.70 -16.17 -9.83
CA GLY A 98 0.19 -16.01 -10.97
C GLY A 98 -0.18 -14.82 -11.85
N CYS A 99 0.76 -14.46 -12.71
CA CYS A 99 0.62 -13.37 -13.66
C CYS A 99 1.13 -13.79 -15.05
N PRO A 100 0.39 -13.50 -16.14
CA PRO A 100 0.85 -13.76 -17.51
C PRO A 100 1.85 -12.69 -17.99
N ARG A 101 2.33 -11.83 -17.08
CA ARG A 101 3.36 -10.82 -17.32
C ARG A 101 4.65 -11.26 -16.62
N ARG A 102 5.80 -10.87 -17.19
CA ARG A 102 7.12 -11.04 -16.56
C ARG A 102 7.81 -9.68 -16.49
N CYS A 103 7.26 -8.79 -15.67
CA CYS A 103 7.91 -7.54 -15.32
C CYS A 103 9.20 -7.86 -14.56
N ASN A 104 10.33 -7.32 -14.99
CA ASN A 104 11.64 -7.80 -14.56
C ASN A 104 11.91 -7.66 -13.04
N PHE A 105 11.22 -6.75 -12.37
CA PHE A 105 11.31 -6.50 -10.93
C PHE A 105 10.38 -7.39 -10.09
N CYS A 106 9.48 -8.15 -10.71
CA CYS A 106 8.44 -8.90 -10.01
C CYS A 106 8.98 -10.22 -9.44
N ALA A 107 9.10 -10.28 -8.12
CA ALA A 107 9.51 -11.49 -7.40
C ALA A 107 8.56 -12.68 -7.63
N ALA A 108 7.25 -12.45 -7.72
CA ALA A 108 6.26 -13.50 -7.98
C ALA A 108 6.57 -14.24 -9.29
N ALA A 109 6.71 -13.50 -10.39
CA ALA A 109 6.96 -14.06 -11.71
C ALA A 109 8.30 -14.80 -11.82
N THR A 110 9.39 -14.24 -11.26
CA THR A 110 10.73 -14.83 -11.40
C THR A 110 11.04 -15.91 -10.35
N LEU A 111 10.67 -15.71 -9.08
CA LEU A 111 11.09 -16.59 -7.99
C LEU A 111 10.07 -17.66 -7.66
N TYR A 112 8.79 -17.31 -7.51
CA TYR A 112 7.77 -18.27 -7.07
C TYR A 112 7.29 -19.16 -8.22
N TYR A 113 7.11 -18.59 -9.41
CA TYR A 113 6.59 -19.33 -10.56
C TYR A 113 7.69 -19.71 -11.56
N ASP A 114 8.51 -18.74 -11.97
CA ASP A 114 9.49 -18.84 -13.07
C ASP A 114 8.89 -19.25 -14.43
N GLU A 115 7.56 -19.19 -14.55
CA GLU A 115 6.84 -19.37 -15.80
C GLU A 115 5.57 -18.49 -15.84
N LEU A 116 5.20 -18.05 -17.04
CA LEU A 116 4.00 -17.24 -17.24
C LEU A 116 2.75 -18.09 -16.99
N ASN A 117 1.95 -17.70 -16.02
CA ASN A 117 0.76 -18.45 -15.63
C ASN A 117 -0.33 -17.51 -15.12
N TRP A 118 -1.58 -17.98 -15.12
CA TRP A 118 -2.67 -17.34 -14.40
C TRP A 118 -3.72 -18.41 -14.12
N ARG A 119 -3.85 -18.78 -12.85
CA ARG A 119 -4.69 -19.88 -12.40
C ARG A 119 -5.81 -19.28 -11.56
N PRO A 120 -7.06 -19.25 -12.04
CA PRO A 120 -8.19 -18.81 -11.23
C PRO A 120 -8.70 -19.93 -10.34
N ARG A 121 -9.22 -19.56 -9.17
CA ARG A 121 -10.04 -20.47 -8.37
C ARG A 121 -11.43 -20.61 -9.01
N ASN A 122 -12.11 -21.69 -8.66
CA ASN A 122 -13.53 -21.86 -8.96
C ASN A 122 -14.30 -20.71 -8.30
N VAL A 123 -15.12 -19.98 -9.08
CA VAL A 123 -15.90 -18.83 -8.60
C VAL A 123 -16.75 -19.20 -7.38
N ALA A 124 -17.38 -20.38 -7.39
CA ALA A 124 -18.16 -20.86 -6.25
C ALA A 124 -17.31 -21.04 -4.97
N SER A 125 -16.07 -21.50 -5.10
CA SER A 125 -15.14 -21.63 -3.97
C SER A 125 -14.75 -20.28 -3.39
N VAL A 126 -14.51 -19.27 -4.24
CA VAL A 126 -14.21 -17.90 -3.80
C VAL A 126 -15.39 -17.31 -3.03
N VAL A 127 -16.60 -17.41 -3.58
CA VAL A 127 -17.82 -16.91 -2.93
C VAL A 127 -18.08 -17.61 -1.60
N GLU A 128 -17.84 -18.92 -1.54
CA GLU A 128 -18.03 -19.69 -0.31
C GLU A 128 -17.02 -19.33 0.78
N GLU A 129 -15.76 -19.02 0.43
CA GLU A 129 -14.80 -18.52 1.41
C GLU A 129 -15.21 -17.14 1.93
N ILE A 130 -15.70 -16.23 1.07
CA ILE A 130 -16.20 -14.92 1.51
C ILE A 130 -17.36 -15.09 2.49
N ARG A 131 -18.31 -15.99 2.18
CA ARG A 131 -19.44 -16.31 3.07
C ARG A 131 -18.94 -16.84 4.41
N THR A 132 -18.05 -17.83 4.38
CA THR A 132 -17.48 -18.47 5.59
C THR A 132 -16.80 -17.45 6.48
N LEU A 133 -15.97 -16.56 5.89
CA LEU A 133 -15.28 -15.52 6.63
C LEU A 133 -16.23 -14.47 7.21
N HIS A 134 -17.26 -14.07 6.46
CA HIS A 134 -18.25 -13.11 6.96
C HIS A 134 -19.10 -13.69 8.11
N GLU A 135 -19.44 -14.98 8.04
CA GLU A 135 -20.13 -15.69 9.14
C GLU A 135 -19.22 -15.86 10.36
N LYS A 136 -17.92 -16.14 10.15
CA LYS A 136 -16.93 -16.30 11.22
C LYS A 136 -16.55 -14.96 11.87
N TYR A 137 -16.51 -13.87 11.10
CA TYR A 137 -16.10 -12.53 11.54
C TYR A 137 -17.20 -11.49 11.23
N PRO A 138 -18.17 -11.31 12.15
CA PRO A 138 -19.26 -10.34 11.97
C PRO A 138 -18.78 -8.89 11.77
N GLU A 139 -17.57 -8.56 12.24
CA GLU A 139 -16.94 -7.25 12.06
C GLU A 139 -16.23 -7.07 10.71
N MET A 140 -16.19 -8.11 9.87
CA MET A 140 -15.62 -8.03 8.52
C MET A 140 -16.49 -7.13 7.64
N GLU A 141 -15.89 -6.07 7.11
CA GLU A 141 -16.56 -5.14 6.19
C GLU A 141 -16.33 -5.50 4.72
N GLY A 142 -15.38 -6.40 4.43
CA GLY A 142 -15.20 -6.97 3.11
C GLY A 142 -13.84 -7.64 2.86
N VAL A 143 -13.37 -7.61 1.61
CA VAL A 143 -12.21 -8.39 1.15
C VAL A 143 -11.29 -7.56 0.26
N PHE A 144 -9.98 -7.71 0.45
CA PHE A 144 -8.96 -7.25 -0.49
C PHE A 144 -8.42 -8.46 -1.28
N PHE A 145 -8.65 -8.47 -2.59
CA PHE A 145 -8.05 -9.42 -3.52
C PHE A 145 -6.62 -8.99 -3.88
N ASP A 146 -5.65 -9.50 -3.11
CA ASP A 146 -4.22 -9.12 -3.16
C ASP A 146 -3.34 -10.12 -3.94
N GLU A 147 -3.96 -10.87 -4.85
CA GLU A 147 -3.20 -11.65 -5.85
C GLU A 147 -2.46 -10.74 -6.84
N GLU A 148 -1.55 -11.31 -7.64
CA GLU A 148 -0.69 -10.52 -8.54
C GLU A 148 -1.49 -9.70 -9.57
N VAL A 149 -2.62 -10.24 -10.04
CA VAL A 149 -3.53 -9.57 -10.98
C VAL A 149 -4.90 -10.25 -11.02
N HIS A 150 -5.89 -9.55 -10.46
CA HIS A 150 -7.26 -10.05 -10.33
C HIS A 150 -8.00 -10.16 -11.67
N ASN A 151 -7.65 -9.32 -12.65
CA ASN A 151 -8.53 -9.05 -13.80
C ASN A 151 -8.04 -9.50 -15.19
N ILE A 152 -7.12 -10.47 -15.24
CA ILE A 152 -6.56 -10.95 -16.53
C ILE A 152 -7.64 -11.47 -17.48
N LYS A 153 -8.59 -12.26 -16.98
CA LYS A 153 -9.71 -12.75 -17.79
C LYS A 153 -10.99 -12.02 -17.42
N ARG A 154 -11.44 -11.17 -18.33
CA ARG A 154 -12.74 -10.49 -18.28
C ARG A 154 -13.90 -11.41 -17.86
N SER A 155 -14.00 -12.59 -18.47
CA SER A 155 -15.08 -13.54 -18.18
C SER A 155 -15.08 -14.02 -16.72
N PHE A 156 -13.89 -14.16 -16.13
CA PHE A 156 -13.75 -14.53 -14.73
C PHE A 156 -14.25 -13.40 -13.81
N ASN A 157 -13.83 -12.14 -14.04
CA ASN A 157 -14.28 -11.03 -13.18
C ASN A 157 -15.77 -10.81 -13.25
N ILE A 158 -16.36 -10.87 -14.45
CA ILE A 158 -17.81 -10.73 -14.60
C ILE A 158 -18.53 -11.89 -13.90
N SER A 159 -18.02 -13.12 -14.02
CA SER A 159 -18.62 -14.28 -13.37
C SER A 159 -18.53 -14.19 -11.85
N LEU A 160 -17.38 -13.77 -11.31
CA LEU A 160 -17.17 -13.58 -9.89
C LEU A 160 -18.06 -12.46 -9.34
N ALA A 161 -18.10 -11.31 -10.00
CA ALA A 161 -18.95 -10.19 -9.63
C ALA A 161 -20.44 -10.59 -9.61
N LYS A 162 -20.91 -11.30 -10.63
CA LYS A 162 -22.28 -11.82 -10.69
C LYS A 162 -22.57 -12.82 -9.58
N ALA A 163 -21.61 -13.69 -9.27
CA ALA A 163 -21.77 -14.69 -8.21
C ALA A 163 -21.81 -14.06 -6.81
N ILE A 164 -20.97 -13.04 -6.54
CA ILE A 164 -21.02 -12.26 -5.30
C ILE A 164 -22.40 -11.64 -5.10
N ARG A 165 -22.96 -10.97 -6.12
CA ARG A 165 -24.32 -10.40 -6.05
C ARG A 165 -25.39 -11.48 -5.88
N SER A 166 -25.29 -12.58 -6.62
CA SER A 166 -26.26 -13.67 -6.53
C SER A 166 -26.26 -14.34 -5.16
N ALA A 167 -25.14 -14.29 -4.44
CA ALA A 167 -25.01 -14.76 -3.08
C ALA A 167 -25.47 -13.73 -2.02
N GLY A 168 -25.85 -12.50 -2.41
CA GLY A 168 -26.25 -11.42 -1.50
C GLY A 168 -25.09 -10.79 -0.73
N LEU A 169 -23.86 -10.93 -1.22
CA LEU A 169 -22.64 -10.44 -0.55
C LEU A 169 -22.18 -9.06 -1.07
N ASP A 170 -22.92 -8.45 -1.99
CA ASP A 170 -22.59 -7.19 -2.64
C ASP A 170 -22.69 -5.93 -1.76
N HIS A 171 -23.18 -6.09 -0.54
CA HIS A 171 -23.14 -5.07 0.51
C HIS A 171 -21.73 -4.91 1.12
N LEU A 172 -20.89 -5.96 1.06
CA LEU A 172 -19.50 -5.94 1.50
C LEU A 172 -18.63 -5.07 0.58
N LYS A 173 -17.45 -4.70 1.07
CA LYS A 173 -16.52 -3.79 0.39
C LYS A 173 -15.36 -4.57 -0.22
N TYR A 174 -15.27 -4.54 -1.54
CA TYR A 174 -14.21 -5.23 -2.27
C TYR A 174 -13.20 -4.25 -2.83
N GLU A 175 -11.93 -4.63 -2.77
CA GLU A 175 -10.87 -4.00 -3.54
C GLU A 175 -9.95 -5.07 -4.13
N ALA A 176 -9.22 -4.73 -5.20
CA ALA A 176 -8.40 -5.69 -5.90
C ALA A 176 -7.18 -5.06 -6.59
N MET A 177 -6.08 -5.82 -6.63
CA MET A 177 -4.95 -5.57 -7.51
C MET A 177 -5.33 -5.88 -8.96
N CYS A 178 -5.28 -4.88 -9.84
CA CYS A 178 -5.67 -5.01 -11.24
C CYS A 178 -4.62 -4.40 -12.19
N GLU A 179 -4.63 -4.84 -13.44
CA GLU A 179 -4.03 -4.10 -14.55
C GLU A 179 -5.12 -3.33 -15.32
N TYR A 180 -4.78 -2.15 -15.82
CA TYR A 180 -5.71 -1.34 -16.62
C TYR A 180 -5.80 -1.81 -18.08
N ALA A 181 -4.82 -2.58 -18.57
CA ALA A 181 -4.74 -3.02 -19.97
C ALA A 181 -5.83 -4.04 -20.36
N SER A 182 -6.14 -5.00 -19.49
CA SER A 182 -7.17 -6.02 -19.73
C SER A 182 -8.57 -5.64 -19.21
N LEU A 183 -8.68 -4.52 -18.50
CA LEU A 183 -9.95 -4.05 -17.96
C LEU A 183 -10.77 -3.29 -19.01
N ASP A 184 -12.08 -3.49 -19.02
CA ASP A 184 -13.03 -2.71 -19.81
C ASP A 184 -14.18 -2.16 -18.96
N GLU A 185 -15.02 -1.34 -19.59
CA GLU A 185 -16.10 -0.63 -18.93
C GLU A 185 -17.15 -1.57 -18.32
N GLU A 186 -17.55 -2.61 -19.06
CA GLU A 186 -18.53 -3.60 -18.58
C GLU A 186 -17.99 -4.37 -17.38
N ALA A 187 -16.75 -4.88 -17.45
CA ALA A 187 -16.15 -5.59 -16.32
C ALA A 187 -16.04 -4.68 -15.08
N MET A 188 -15.63 -3.42 -15.25
CA MET A 188 -15.53 -2.49 -14.13
C MET A 188 -16.92 -2.11 -13.56
N GLN A 189 -17.95 -2.00 -14.39
CA GLN A 189 -19.35 -1.82 -13.94
C GLN A 189 -19.85 -3.02 -13.14
N GLU A 190 -19.59 -4.23 -13.63
CA GLU A 190 -19.97 -5.47 -12.95
C GLU A 190 -19.29 -5.58 -11.58
N MET A 191 -17.99 -5.27 -11.52
CA MET A 191 -17.24 -5.17 -10.25
C MET A 191 -17.87 -4.13 -9.33
N ARG A 192 -18.14 -2.91 -9.81
CA ARG A 192 -18.76 -1.85 -9.00
C ARG A 192 -20.10 -2.29 -8.42
N ALA A 193 -20.94 -2.93 -9.24
CA ALA A 193 -22.25 -3.46 -8.84
C ALA A 193 -22.13 -4.60 -7.81
N ALA A 194 -21.02 -5.33 -7.79
CA ALA A 194 -20.75 -6.39 -6.81
C ALA A 194 -20.17 -5.88 -5.48
N GLY A 195 -20.08 -4.57 -5.27
CA GLY A 195 -19.55 -3.98 -4.03
C GLY A 195 -18.07 -3.58 -4.09
N TYR A 196 -17.41 -3.74 -5.25
CA TYR A 196 -16.06 -3.20 -5.40
C TYR A 196 -16.12 -1.68 -5.32
N TYR A 197 -15.31 -1.12 -4.42
CA TYR A 197 -15.28 0.33 -4.16
C TYR A 197 -13.92 0.93 -4.54
N LYS A 198 -12.86 0.13 -4.59
CA LYS A 198 -11.50 0.56 -4.93
C LYS A 198 -10.82 -0.45 -5.86
N ILE A 199 -10.07 0.06 -6.83
CA ILE A 199 -9.17 -0.75 -7.67
C ILE A 199 -7.75 -0.20 -7.52
N ARG A 200 -6.79 -1.10 -7.33
CA ARG A 200 -5.36 -0.79 -7.27
C ARG A 200 -4.72 -1.11 -8.62
N PHE A 201 -4.24 -0.08 -9.32
CA PHE A 201 -3.56 -0.22 -10.60
C PHE A 201 -2.04 -0.18 -10.46
N GLY A 202 -1.39 -1.18 -11.03
CA GLY A 202 0.04 -1.19 -11.31
C GLY A 202 0.41 -0.21 -12.43
N ILE A 203 0.52 1.09 -12.14
CA ILE A 203 0.88 2.13 -13.14
C ILE A 203 2.37 2.04 -13.47
N GLU A 204 3.18 1.86 -12.43
CA GLU A 204 4.65 1.74 -12.43
C GLU A 204 5.39 2.99 -12.91
N THR A 205 5.16 3.48 -14.11
CA THR A 205 5.94 4.57 -14.69
C THR A 205 5.13 5.36 -15.72
N GLY A 206 5.47 6.63 -15.90
CA GLY A 206 4.97 7.48 -16.99
C GLY A 206 5.91 7.52 -18.20
N SER A 207 7.01 6.77 -18.19
CA SER A 207 8.00 6.72 -19.26
C SER A 207 7.90 5.43 -20.07
N ASP A 208 7.67 5.56 -21.38
CA ASP A 208 7.70 4.43 -22.33
C ASP A 208 9.07 3.72 -22.32
N LYS A 209 10.16 4.48 -22.20
CA LYS A 209 11.54 3.94 -22.18
C LYS A 209 11.78 3.10 -20.93
N VAL A 210 11.37 3.60 -19.76
CA VAL A 210 11.48 2.85 -18.50
C VAL A 210 10.56 1.64 -18.52
N ALA A 211 9.34 1.77 -19.05
CA ALA A 211 8.40 0.67 -19.20
C ALA A 211 8.92 -0.47 -20.08
N GLU A 212 9.59 -0.15 -21.19
CA GLU A 212 10.25 -1.12 -22.06
C GLU A 212 11.34 -1.88 -21.28
N LYS A 213 12.20 -1.16 -20.55
CA LYS A 213 13.28 -1.75 -19.76
C LYS A 213 12.80 -2.53 -18.55
N MET A 214 11.66 -2.16 -17.96
CA MET A 214 10.95 -2.91 -16.91
C MET A 214 10.13 -4.09 -17.45
N THR A 215 10.18 -4.34 -18.76
CA THR A 215 9.45 -5.41 -19.45
C THR A 215 7.94 -5.39 -19.17
N LEU A 216 7.34 -4.20 -19.01
CA LEU A 216 5.90 -4.05 -18.80
C LEU A 216 5.09 -4.49 -20.02
N GLY A 217 5.65 -4.32 -21.22
CA GLY A 217 5.02 -4.70 -22.48
C GLY A 217 3.65 -4.05 -22.68
N LYS A 218 2.67 -4.82 -23.15
CA LYS A 218 1.30 -4.34 -23.40
C LYS A 218 0.55 -3.85 -22.15
N LYS A 219 1.08 -4.09 -20.95
CA LYS A 219 0.53 -3.50 -19.72
C LYS A 219 0.68 -1.98 -19.75
N HIS A 220 1.77 -1.46 -20.31
CA HIS A 220 2.02 -0.02 -20.37
C HIS A 220 1.28 0.62 -21.54
N ASP A 221 0.10 1.16 -21.25
CA ASP A 221 -0.74 1.94 -22.17
C ASP A 221 -1.37 3.10 -21.40
N LEU A 222 -0.72 4.27 -21.46
CA LEU A 222 -1.16 5.45 -20.72
C LEU A 222 -2.48 6.04 -21.25
N ASN A 223 -2.88 5.72 -22.48
CA ASN A 223 -4.18 6.15 -23.02
C ASN A 223 -5.30 5.29 -22.45
N LYS A 224 -5.08 3.97 -22.40
CA LYS A 224 -5.98 3.03 -21.75
C LYS A 224 -6.10 3.32 -20.25
N LEU A 225 -4.98 3.59 -19.56
CA LEU A 225 -4.98 4.03 -18.17
C LEU A 225 -5.91 5.23 -17.96
N ARG A 226 -5.70 6.33 -18.72
CA ARG A 226 -6.53 7.55 -18.63
C ARG A 226 -8.01 7.28 -18.91
N THR A 227 -8.31 6.38 -19.84
CA THR A 227 -9.69 5.99 -20.16
C THR A 227 -10.33 5.27 -18.98
N MET A 228 -9.64 4.26 -18.43
CA MET A 228 -10.18 3.43 -17.36
C MET A 228 -10.32 4.19 -16.04
N VAL A 229 -9.39 5.09 -15.69
CA VAL A 229 -9.53 5.89 -14.46
C VAL A 229 -10.69 6.87 -14.56
N LYS A 230 -10.87 7.57 -15.71
CA LYS A 230 -12.02 8.47 -15.93
C LYS A 230 -13.34 7.71 -15.78
N PHE A 231 -13.42 6.55 -16.42
CA PHE A 231 -14.61 5.71 -16.35
C PHE A 231 -14.87 5.25 -14.91
N GLY A 232 -13.85 4.73 -14.22
CA GLY A 232 -13.95 4.33 -12.82
C GLY A 232 -14.45 5.45 -11.92
N LYS A 233 -13.90 6.66 -12.06
CA LYS A 233 -14.38 7.83 -11.31
C LYS A 233 -15.85 8.15 -11.61
N SER A 234 -16.28 8.05 -12.87
CA SER A 234 -17.67 8.34 -13.27
C SER A 234 -18.71 7.40 -12.64
N ILE A 235 -18.30 6.19 -12.26
CA ILE A 235 -19.15 5.20 -11.57
C ILE A 235 -18.89 5.13 -10.06
N GLY A 236 -18.14 6.09 -9.51
CA GLY A 236 -17.83 6.17 -8.07
C GLY A 236 -16.83 5.14 -7.57
N MET A 237 -15.97 4.61 -8.44
CA MET A 237 -14.82 3.78 -8.05
C MET A 237 -13.68 4.67 -7.52
N LEU A 238 -13.01 4.21 -6.46
CA LEU A 238 -11.74 4.78 -6.01
C LEU A 238 -10.59 4.14 -6.77
N ILE A 239 -9.58 4.94 -7.10
CA ILE A 239 -8.39 4.50 -7.83
C ILE A 239 -7.17 4.67 -6.93
N TYR A 240 -6.48 3.57 -6.71
CA TYR A 240 -5.16 3.53 -6.09
C TYR A 240 -4.12 3.25 -7.16
N GLY A 241 -3.01 3.98 -7.17
CA GLY A 241 -1.93 3.77 -8.14
C GLY A 241 -0.64 3.35 -7.45
N THR A 242 0.00 2.30 -7.93
CA THR A 242 1.39 1.98 -7.57
C THR A 242 2.35 2.55 -8.60
N ILE A 243 3.42 3.19 -8.13
CA ILE A 243 4.41 3.92 -8.93
C ILE A 243 5.80 3.48 -8.49
N SER A 244 6.70 3.33 -9.46
CA SER A 244 8.09 2.93 -9.27
C SER A 244 9.04 4.00 -9.83
N ILE A 245 10.08 4.34 -9.08
CA ILE A 245 11.09 5.34 -9.46
C ILE A 245 12.49 4.69 -9.41
N GLY A 246 13.37 5.02 -10.35
CA GLY A 246 14.74 4.48 -10.38
C GLY A 246 14.88 3.04 -10.88
N GLY A 247 14.03 2.61 -11.83
CA GLY A 247 14.17 1.32 -12.49
C GLY A 247 15.24 1.30 -13.60
N LEU A 248 15.43 0.15 -14.25
CA LEU A 248 16.28 0.12 -15.46
C LEU A 248 15.77 1.11 -16.51
N GLY A 249 16.70 1.82 -17.14
CA GLY A 249 16.37 2.86 -18.12
C GLY A 249 16.03 4.23 -17.53
N SER A 250 15.90 4.34 -16.20
CA SER A 250 15.62 5.62 -15.54
C SER A 250 16.76 6.63 -15.73
N SER A 251 16.35 7.88 -15.83
CA SER A 251 17.17 9.09 -15.72
C SER A 251 16.35 10.15 -15.00
N ARG A 252 16.95 11.31 -14.72
CA ARG A 252 16.22 12.42 -14.12
C ARG A 252 14.99 12.81 -14.97
N GLU A 253 15.15 12.84 -16.29
CA GLU A 253 14.12 13.21 -17.26
C GLU A 253 13.04 12.13 -17.38
N GLU A 254 13.43 10.85 -17.39
CA GLU A 254 12.46 9.76 -17.52
C GLU A 254 11.59 9.61 -16.26
N ASP A 255 12.20 9.69 -15.07
CA ASP A 255 11.45 9.63 -13.82
C ASP A 255 10.62 10.91 -13.61
N GLN A 256 11.01 12.05 -14.19
CA GLN A 256 10.18 13.26 -14.19
C GLN A 256 8.88 13.04 -14.97
N LYS A 257 8.86 12.26 -16.06
CA LYS A 257 7.59 11.93 -16.75
C LYS A 257 6.62 11.18 -15.84
N THR A 258 7.13 10.32 -14.96
CA THR A 258 6.33 9.64 -13.94
C THR A 258 5.78 10.62 -12.90
N VAL A 259 6.61 11.56 -12.43
CA VAL A 259 6.17 12.63 -11.52
C VAL A 259 5.05 13.47 -12.17
N ASP A 260 5.20 13.84 -13.43
CA ASP A 260 4.23 14.64 -14.17
C ASP A 260 2.90 13.89 -14.36
N LEU A 261 2.96 12.58 -14.63
CA LEU A 261 1.78 11.72 -14.72
C LEU A 261 1.03 11.65 -13.37
N VAL A 262 1.76 11.48 -12.26
CA VAL A 262 1.17 11.46 -10.92
C VAL A 262 0.45 12.78 -10.62
N TYR A 263 1.10 13.92 -10.89
CA TYR A 263 0.47 15.24 -10.73
C TYR A 263 -0.77 15.38 -11.62
N GLU A 264 -0.71 14.97 -12.89
CA GLU A 264 -1.84 15.02 -13.82
C GLU A 264 -3.04 14.26 -13.26
N MET A 265 -2.84 13.01 -12.84
CA MET A 265 -3.92 12.15 -12.36
C MET A 265 -4.51 12.66 -11.04
N ALA A 266 -3.66 13.06 -10.09
CA ALA A 266 -4.11 13.60 -8.82
C ALA A 266 -4.85 14.93 -8.98
N SER A 267 -4.33 15.87 -9.77
CA SER A 267 -4.95 17.19 -10.00
C SER A 267 -6.28 17.16 -10.74
N LYS A 268 -6.56 16.08 -11.47
CA LYS A 268 -7.85 15.84 -12.12
C LYS A 268 -8.82 15.03 -11.25
N GLY A 269 -8.42 14.66 -10.04
CA GLY A 269 -9.21 13.82 -9.14
C GLY A 269 -9.37 12.38 -9.63
N TRP A 270 -8.49 11.91 -10.50
CA TRP A 270 -8.51 10.55 -11.05
C TRP A 270 -7.76 9.54 -10.19
N LEU A 271 -6.91 10.01 -9.26
CA LEU A 271 -6.14 9.20 -8.35
C LEU A 271 -6.51 9.58 -6.91
N ASP A 272 -7.05 8.61 -6.16
CA ASP A 272 -7.49 8.82 -4.79
C ASP A 272 -6.38 8.55 -3.77
N GLU A 273 -5.57 7.53 -4.05
CA GLU A 273 -4.48 7.04 -3.21
C GLU A 273 -3.27 6.66 -4.08
N VAL A 274 -2.07 6.72 -3.53
CA VAL A 274 -0.84 6.38 -4.25
C VAL A 274 0.16 5.65 -3.36
N GLN A 275 0.78 4.61 -3.91
CA GLN A 275 2.05 4.06 -3.45
C GLN A 275 3.15 4.53 -4.38
N VAL A 276 4.20 5.12 -3.84
CA VAL A 276 5.43 5.34 -4.60
C VAL A 276 6.49 4.49 -3.94
N SER A 277 7.23 3.74 -4.75
CA SER A 277 8.33 2.90 -4.31
C SER A 277 9.58 3.23 -5.10
N ILE A 278 10.74 3.06 -4.46
CA ILE A 278 12.00 2.95 -5.19
C ILE A 278 12.00 1.56 -5.83
N ASN A 279 12.31 1.48 -7.13
CA ASN A 279 12.42 0.21 -7.82
C ASN A 279 13.69 -0.49 -7.34
N THR A 280 13.54 -1.33 -6.31
CA THR A 280 14.63 -2.06 -5.70
C THR A 280 14.85 -3.39 -6.44
N PRO A 281 16.07 -3.69 -6.88
CA PRO A 281 16.42 -4.94 -7.52
C PRO A 281 16.39 -6.07 -6.49
N GLN A 282 15.21 -6.65 -6.27
CA GLN A 282 15.03 -7.70 -5.30
C GLN A 282 15.84 -8.96 -5.67
N PRO A 283 16.57 -9.59 -4.72
CA PRO A 283 17.49 -10.67 -5.06
C PRO A 283 16.81 -11.82 -5.81
N GLY A 284 17.47 -12.28 -6.88
CA GLY A 284 16.98 -13.36 -7.75
C GLY A 284 15.91 -12.95 -8.79
N THR A 285 15.45 -11.70 -8.79
CA THR A 285 14.63 -11.17 -9.91
C THR A 285 15.47 -10.94 -11.17
N ASP A 286 14.82 -10.87 -12.34
CA ASP A 286 15.49 -10.56 -13.61
C ASP A 286 16.17 -9.17 -13.53
N PHE A 287 15.53 -8.21 -12.85
CA PHE A 287 16.11 -6.88 -12.60
C PHE A 287 17.39 -6.95 -11.77
N TYR A 288 17.41 -7.73 -10.68
CA TYR A 288 18.61 -7.92 -9.87
C TYR A 288 19.76 -8.56 -10.66
N ASN A 289 19.46 -9.56 -11.48
CA ASN A 289 20.44 -10.22 -12.33
C ASN A 289 21.03 -9.24 -13.34
N SER A 290 20.20 -8.45 -14.04
CA SER A 290 20.68 -7.39 -14.94
C SER A 290 21.53 -6.35 -14.21
N CYS A 291 21.13 -5.92 -13.01
CA CYS A 291 21.94 -4.99 -12.21
C CYS A 291 23.29 -5.56 -11.79
N LYS A 292 23.37 -6.87 -11.49
CA LYS A 292 24.65 -7.53 -11.22
C LYS A 292 25.55 -7.59 -12.46
N GLU A 293 24.99 -8.01 -13.59
CA GLU A 293 25.72 -8.11 -14.86
C GLU A 293 26.29 -6.75 -15.29
N GLU A 294 25.51 -5.68 -15.10
CA GLU A 294 25.91 -4.30 -15.40
C GLU A 294 26.74 -3.64 -14.27
N SER A 295 27.09 -4.37 -13.21
CA SER A 295 27.84 -3.84 -12.05
C SER A 295 27.18 -2.60 -11.40
N LEU A 296 25.85 -2.55 -11.39
CA LEU A 296 25.04 -1.48 -10.83
C LEU A 296 24.75 -1.67 -9.33
N LEU A 297 25.24 -2.77 -8.74
CA LEU A 297 25.12 -3.06 -7.32
C LEU A 297 26.48 -3.01 -6.62
N PRO A 298 26.53 -2.68 -5.31
CA PRO A 298 27.75 -2.78 -4.53
C PRO A 298 28.34 -4.21 -4.53
N THR A 299 29.67 -4.33 -4.49
CA THR A 299 30.39 -5.61 -4.54
C THR A 299 30.14 -6.50 -3.33
N SER A 300 29.95 -5.92 -2.14
CA SER A 300 29.45 -6.62 -0.94
C SER A 300 28.00 -6.21 -0.72
N THR A 301 27.07 -7.16 -0.79
CA THR A 301 25.66 -6.87 -0.56
C THR A 301 25.33 -7.07 0.92
N ASN A 302 25.20 -5.97 1.66
CA ASN A 302 24.34 -5.95 2.85
C ASN A 302 22.89 -5.87 2.33
N TRP A 303 21.98 -6.66 2.90
CA TRP A 303 20.55 -6.66 2.52
C TRP A 303 19.79 -5.43 3.04
N GLU A 304 20.43 -4.62 3.89
CA GLU A 304 19.94 -3.33 4.33
C GLU A 304 19.58 -2.43 3.14
N GLY A 305 18.39 -1.81 3.20
CA GLY A 305 17.87 -0.93 2.15
C GLY A 305 17.14 -1.62 0.99
N PHE A 306 17.08 -2.95 0.95
CA PHE A 306 16.30 -3.69 -0.05
C PHE A 306 14.78 -3.72 0.27
N ASP A 307 14.22 -2.59 0.70
CA ASP A 307 12.83 -2.47 1.20
C ASP A 307 11.86 -1.74 0.25
N GLY A 308 12.38 -1.04 -0.76
CA GLY A 308 11.59 -0.24 -1.70
C GLY A 308 10.95 1.01 -1.08
N ASN A 309 11.18 1.29 0.21
CA ASN A 309 10.46 2.29 1.00
C ASN A 309 11.31 3.51 1.38
N GLY A 310 12.61 3.53 1.09
CA GLY A 310 13.38 4.75 1.35
C GLY A 310 14.85 4.77 0.96
N GLN A 311 15.44 3.64 0.57
CA GLN A 311 16.85 3.59 0.22
C GLN A 311 17.05 3.16 -1.24
N VAL A 312 17.90 3.90 -1.95
CA VAL A 312 18.32 3.56 -3.32
C VAL A 312 19.58 2.72 -3.26
N VAL A 313 19.48 1.46 -3.69
CA VAL A 313 20.61 0.50 -3.68
C VAL A 313 21.33 0.37 -5.02
N VAL A 314 20.75 0.90 -6.10
CA VAL A 314 21.33 0.90 -7.45
C VAL A 314 22.28 2.08 -7.67
N ARG A 315 23.30 1.86 -8.51
CA ARG A 315 24.35 2.83 -8.85
C ARG A 315 24.41 3.06 -10.36
N TYR A 316 23.49 3.86 -10.91
CA TYR A 316 23.57 4.25 -12.32
C TYR A 316 24.64 5.32 -12.54
N PRO A 317 25.57 5.16 -13.51
CA PRO A 317 26.60 6.16 -13.78
C PRO A 317 26.06 7.55 -14.14
N HIS A 318 24.91 7.60 -14.81
CA HIS A 318 24.26 8.84 -15.29
C HIS A 318 23.14 9.34 -14.38
N TYR A 319 22.79 8.61 -13.32
CA TYR A 319 21.66 8.95 -12.46
C TYR A 319 21.92 8.54 -11.00
N PRO A 320 22.53 9.44 -10.19
CA PRO A 320 22.99 9.08 -8.85
C PRO A 320 21.83 8.85 -7.87
N ALA A 321 22.09 8.06 -6.82
CA ALA A 321 21.11 7.65 -5.82
C ALA A 321 20.34 8.82 -5.20
N GLU A 322 21.01 9.93 -4.92
CA GLU A 322 20.39 11.14 -4.36
C GLU A 322 19.39 11.77 -5.34
N ALA A 323 19.64 11.67 -6.64
CA ALA A 323 18.75 12.19 -7.68
C ALA A 323 17.53 11.27 -7.89
N ILE A 324 17.68 9.95 -7.69
CA ILE A 324 16.56 8.99 -7.64
C ILE A 324 15.70 9.27 -6.42
N GLN A 325 16.33 9.40 -5.24
CA GLN A 325 15.65 9.74 -4.00
C GLN A 325 14.87 11.07 -4.12
N ALA A 326 15.47 12.07 -4.77
CA ALA A 326 14.80 13.35 -5.02
C ALA A 326 13.55 13.20 -5.91
N ASN A 327 13.61 12.39 -6.98
CA ASN A 327 12.44 12.15 -7.83
C ASN A 327 11.38 11.27 -7.13
N PHE A 328 11.78 10.33 -6.29
CA PHE A 328 10.87 9.57 -5.42
C PHE A 328 10.06 10.52 -4.52
N LYS A 329 10.76 11.45 -3.84
CA LYS A 329 10.10 12.48 -3.02
C LYS A 329 9.22 13.40 -3.85
N LYS A 330 9.70 13.85 -5.02
CA LYS A 330 8.88 14.67 -5.94
C LYS A 330 7.61 13.96 -6.39
N ALA A 331 7.62 12.65 -6.63
CA ALA A 331 6.42 11.91 -7.00
C ALA A 331 5.38 11.92 -5.87
N LEU A 332 5.83 11.76 -4.62
CA LEU A 332 4.96 11.91 -3.44
C LEU A 332 4.40 13.34 -3.33
N SER A 333 5.25 14.37 -3.46
CA SER A 333 4.82 15.77 -3.42
C SER A 333 3.89 16.11 -4.59
N ALA A 334 4.14 15.58 -5.79
CA ALA A 334 3.30 15.76 -6.96
C ALA A 334 1.88 15.22 -6.74
N PHE A 335 1.76 14.08 -6.08
CA PHE A 335 0.45 13.58 -5.65
C PHE A 335 -0.22 14.56 -4.67
N ASP A 336 0.52 15.03 -3.66
CA ASP A 336 -0.03 15.95 -2.65
C ASP A 336 -0.49 17.27 -3.27
N PHE A 337 0.34 17.95 -4.07
CA PHE A 337 -0.05 19.18 -4.78
C PHE A 337 -1.20 18.96 -5.76
N GLY A 338 -1.24 17.80 -6.42
CA GLY A 338 -2.36 17.44 -7.28
C GLY A 338 -3.65 17.27 -6.49
N LYS A 339 -3.62 16.52 -5.38
CA LYS A 339 -4.79 16.31 -4.51
C LYS A 339 -5.29 17.61 -3.90
N GLU A 340 -4.39 18.45 -3.41
CA GLU A 340 -4.70 19.79 -2.92
C GLU A 340 -5.48 20.59 -3.96
N LYS A 341 -4.95 20.69 -5.19
CA LYS A 341 -5.63 21.37 -6.31
C LYS A 341 -7.00 20.78 -6.61
N ALA A 342 -7.15 19.46 -6.57
CA ALA A 342 -8.42 18.79 -6.86
C ALA A 342 -9.47 18.96 -5.76
N GLN A 343 -9.04 19.10 -4.50
CA GLN A 343 -9.94 19.14 -3.33
C GLN A 343 -10.18 20.55 -2.80
N SER A 344 -9.33 21.53 -3.11
CA SER A 344 -9.32 22.87 -2.52
C SER A 344 -10.69 23.55 -2.51
N CYS A 345 -11.40 23.56 -3.64
CA CYS A 345 -12.70 24.22 -3.74
C CYS A 345 -13.75 23.59 -2.81
N ALA A 346 -13.86 22.25 -2.79
CA ALA A 346 -14.81 21.55 -1.94
C ALA A 346 -14.44 21.71 -0.45
N PHE A 347 -13.16 21.54 -0.13
CA PHE A 347 -12.63 21.72 1.22
C PHE A 347 -12.91 23.12 1.75
N SER A 348 -12.50 24.16 1.03
CA SER A 348 -12.69 25.55 1.44
C SER A 348 -14.15 25.93 1.60
N ASN A 349 -15.05 25.39 0.80
CA ASN A 349 -16.48 25.68 0.93
C ASN A 349 -17.06 25.12 2.24
N ASN A 350 -16.71 23.88 2.61
CA ASN A 350 -17.14 23.29 3.87
C ASN A 350 -16.42 23.91 5.07
N ALA A 351 -15.14 24.26 4.91
CA ALA A 351 -14.33 24.85 5.96
C ALA A 351 -14.86 26.22 6.41
N LYS A 352 -15.38 27.05 5.49
CA LYS A 352 -15.97 28.37 5.83
C LYS A 352 -16.97 28.31 6.98
N SER A 353 -17.87 27.33 6.97
CA SER A 353 -18.81 27.14 8.08
C SER A 353 -18.16 26.38 9.22
N SER A 354 -17.42 25.32 8.93
CA SER A 354 -16.99 24.40 9.99
C SER A 354 -15.88 24.95 10.87
N PHE A 355 -14.97 25.77 10.33
CA PHE A 355 -13.81 26.33 11.03
C PHE A 355 -14.15 27.61 11.80
N SER A 356 -15.34 28.18 11.57
CA SER A 356 -15.82 29.38 12.27
C SER A 356 -15.97 29.22 13.79
N VAL A 357 -15.94 27.97 14.28
CA VAL A 357 -15.93 27.65 15.72
C VAL A 357 -14.59 27.97 16.40
N ILE A 358 -13.51 28.15 15.63
CA ILE A 358 -12.18 28.49 16.14
C ILE A 358 -12.04 30.02 16.12
N PRO A 359 -12.04 30.69 17.29
CA PRO A 359 -12.03 32.16 17.36
C PRO A 359 -10.67 32.76 17.03
N ASP A 360 -10.65 34.09 16.82
CA ASP A 360 -9.41 34.87 16.68
C ASP A 360 -8.51 34.67 17.91
N GLY A 361 -7.20 34.53 17.69
CA GLY A 361 -6.20 34.37 18.77
C GLY A 361 -6.11 32.98 19.41
N ALA A 362 -6.98 32.03 19.02
CA ALA A 362 -6.96 30.67 19.57
C ALA A 362 -5.61 29.97 19.36
N SER A 363 -5.17 29.22 20.36
CA SER A 363 -4.01 28.33 20.30
C SER A 363 -4.44 26.97 19.75
N VAL A 364 -3.94 26.60 18.57
CA VAL A 364 -4.36 25.41 17.82
C VAL A 364 -3.17 24.50 17.57
N LEU A 365 -3.29 23.22 17.89
CA LEU A 365 -2.34 22.20 17.49
C LEU A 365 -2.93 21.30 16.40
N VAL A 366 -2.26 21.22 15.25
CA VAL A 366 -2.61 20.27 14.18
C VAL A 366 -1.75 19.03 14.30
N LEU A 367 -2.37 17.84 14.34
CA LEU A 367 -1.64 16.57 14.29
C LEU A 367 -1.42 16.14 12.83
N ARG A 368 -0.18 15.95 12.40
CA ARG A 368 0.15 15.44 11.06
C ARG A 368 -0.07 13.93 10.98
N SER A 369 -1.31 13.50 11.11
CA SER A 369 -1.76 12.10 11.04
C SER A 369 -2.15 11.65 9.63
N VAL A 370 -2.09 12.56 8.65
CA VAL A 370 -2.41 12.32 7.23
C VAL A 370 -1.40 13.00 6.31
N ARG A 371 -1.58 12.81 4.99
CA ARG A 371 -0.73 13.40 3.95
C ARG A 371 -0.79 14.93 3.89
N ASN A 372 0.28 15.54 3.40
CA ASN A 372 0.52 16.98 3.46
C ASN A 372 -0.51 17.83 2.70
N TRP A 373 -1.15 17.30 1.66
CA TRP A 373 -2.18 18.05 0.92
C TRP A 373 -3.32 18.52 1.82
N MET A 374 -3.72 17.69 2.80
CA MET A 374 -4.80 18.03 3.72
C MET A 374 -4.34 19.01 4.79
N ILE A 375 -3.10 18.87 5.27
CA ILE A 375 -2.50 19.83 6.21
C ILE A 375 -2.44 21.22 5.57
N ARG A 376 -2.04 21.34 4.30
CA ARG A 376 -2.05 22.62 3.56
C ARG A 376 -3.44 23.24 3.52
N LEU A 377 -4.46 22.46 3.13
CA LEU A 377 -5.84 22.95 3.08
C LEU A 377 -6.37 23.35 4.47
N ILE A 378 -5.98 22.65 5.53
CA ILE A 378 -6.31 23.05 6.91
C ILE A 378 -5.70 24.42 7.23
N LEU A 379 -4.39 24.59 7.01
CA LEU A 379 -3.69 25.84 7.31
C LEU A 379 -4.20 27.02 6.46
N GLU A 380 -4.54 26.79 5.19
CA GLU A 380 -5.10 27.81 4.30
C GLU A 380 -6.49 28.30 4.71
N ASN A 381 -7.28 27.45 5.38
CA ASN A 381 -8.66 27.74 5.77
C ASN A 381 -8.84 27.99 7.27
N LEU A 382 -7.78 27.82 8.07
CA LEU A 382 -7.74 28.26 9.46
C LEU A 382 -7.74 29.78 9.54
N ASN A 383 -8.21 30.27 10.68
CA ASN A 383 -8.16 31.68 10.98
C ASN A 383 -6.71 32.18 11.02
N LYS A 384 -6.40 33.24 10.26
CA LYS A 384 -5.05 33.80 10.16
C LYS A 384 -4.55 34.44 11.44
N GLU A 385 -5.46 34.77 12.36
CA GLU A 385 -5.12 35.32 13.68
C GLU A 385 -4.94 34.24 14.75
N ALA A 386 -5.19 32.96 14.44
CA ALA A 386 -4.93 31.85 15.35
C ALA A 386 -3.43 31.54 15.45
N ASN A 387 -2.99 31.13 16.63
CA ASN A 387 -1.62 30.66 16.88
C ASN A 387 -1.56 29.16 16.59
N VAL A 388 -1.06 28.78 15.42
CA VAL A 388 -1.10 27.38 14.95
C VAL A 388 0.27 26.71 15.09
N ASP A 389 0.31 25.62 15.84
CA ASP A 389 1.46 24.71 15.93
C ASP A 389 1.15 23.39 15.20
N LEU A 390 2.20 22.66 14.82
CA LEU A 390 2.09 21.36 14.14
C LEU A 390 2.90 20.28 14.85
N LEU A 391 2.33 19.10 15.09
CA LEU A 391 3.06 17.91 15.56
C LEU A 391 3.16 16.86 14.45
N GLY A 392 4.37 16.41 14.09
CA GLY A 392 4.57 15.43 13.02
C GLY A 392 5.86 14.60 13.10
N GLN A 393 6.00 13.63 12.18
CA GLN A 393 7.16 12.73 12.11
C GLN A 393 8.42 13.45 11.58
N ASN A 394 9.61 13.02 12.02
CA ASN A 394 10.90 13.63 11.69
C ASN A 394 11.49 13.27 10.32
N VAL A 395 10.73 12.65 9.43
CA VAL A 395 11.15 12.46 8.04
C VAL A 395 10.83 13.74 7.29
N SER A 396 11.87 14.58 7.18
CA SER A 396 11.95 15.83 6.43
C SER A 396 11.21 17.02 7.07
N ALA A 397 11.85 17.70 8.03
CA ALA A 397 11.52 19.10 8.36
C ALA A 397 11.47 19.99 7.10
N LYS A 398 12.26 19.63 6.07
CA LYS A 398 12.24 20.21 4.72
C LYS A 398 10.91 20.07 3.96
N ASP A 399 10.14 19.01 4.19
CA ASP A 399 8.84 18.81 3.52
C ASP A 399 7.72 19.67 4.14
N LEU A 400 8.05 20.36 5.25
CA LEU A 400 7.18 21.26 6.00
C LEU A 400 7.68 22.72 6.00
N GLU A 401 8.89 22.99 5.48
CA GLU A 401 9.45 24.35 5.34
C GLU A 401 8.57 25.27 4.49
N ASP A 402 7.75 24.70 3.59
CA ASP A 402 6.87 25.43 2.70
C ASP A 402 5.45 25.62 3.26
N LEU A 403 5.16 25.13 4.47
CA LEU A 403 3.90 25.39 5.17
C LEU A 403 3.97 26.77 5.86
N GLN A 404 3.34 27.76 5.24
CA GLN A 404 3.20 29.10 5.82
C GLN A 404 2.14 29.12 6.92
N GLY A 405 2.26 30.05 7.88
CA GLY A 405 1.25 30.27 8.92
C GLY A 405 1.41 29.44 10.20
N LEU A 406 2.51 28.70 10.35
CA LEU A 406 2.84 27.96 11.57
C LEU A 406 3.73 28.80 12.51
N ASN A 407 3.47 28.72 13.81
CA ASN A 407 4.26 29.32 14.87
C ASN A 407 5.40 28.39 15.32
N GLN A 408 5.09 27.14 15.67
CA GLN A 408 6.08 26.12 16.03
C GLN A 408 5.77 24.76 15.38
N ILE A 409 6.83 24.04 15.00
CA ILE A 409 6.75 22.65 14.54
C ILE A 409 7.43 21.75 15.58
N TYR A 410 6.67 20.79 16.08
CA TYR A 410 7.11 19.74 16.98
C TYR A 410 7.33 18.44 16.22
N SER A 411 8.36 17.70 16.63
CA SER A 411 8.67 16.43 16.02
C SER A 411 8.78 15.32 17.05
N TYR A 412 8.10 14.21 16.77
CA TYR A 412 8.13 13.03 17.63
C TYR A 412 9.16 11.97 17.21
N GLY A 413 10.03 12.27 16.23
CA GLY A 413 11.09 11.35 15.82
C GLY A 413 10.67 10.42 14.67
N THR A 414 11.32 9.26 14.60
CA THR A 414 11.09 8.22 13.59
C THR A 414 10.29 7.09 14.23
N GLY A 415 9.02 6.97 13.89
CA GLY A 415 8.18 5.88 14.37
C GLY A 415 6.73 6.06 13.93
N PHE A 416 5.86 5.14 14.37
CA PHE A 416 4.41 5.31 14.22
C PHE A 416 3.92 6.49 15.06
N PHE A 417 2.78 7.08 14.73
CA PHE A 417 2.21 8.16 15.53
C PHE A 417 1.56 7.54 16.79
N SER A 418 2.32 7.38 17.87
CA SER A 418 1.84 6.77 19.13
C SER A 418 2.52 7.35 20.35
N ALA A 419 1.82 7.43 21.48
CA ALA A 419 2.38 7.93 22.74
C ALA A 419 3.63 7.13 23.18
N GLU A 420 3.64 5.82 22.95
CA GLU A 420 4.79 4.94 23.27
C GLU A 420 6.06 5.29 22.49
N SER A 421 5.89 5.75 21.25
CA SER A 421 7.02 6.15 20.40
C SER A 421 7.46 7.61 20.58
N MET A 422 6.66 8.45 21.26
CA MET A 422 7.00 9.85 21.44
C MET A 422 7.92 10.04 22.66
N PRO A 423 8.90 10.97 22.60
CA PRO A 423 9.65 11.36 23.79
C PRO A 423 8.71 11.90 24.88
N ALA A 424 8.86 11.44 26.12
CA ALA A 424 7.96 11.82 27.22
C ALA A 424 7.98 13.33 27.50
N ASP A 425 9.15 13.96 27.37
CA ASP A 425 9.35 15.41 27.50
C ASP A 425 8.59 16.20 26.43
N LEU A 426 8.33 15.61 25.27
CA LEU A 426 7.57 16.25 24.19
C LEU A 426 6.10 16.42 24.58
N ILE A 427 5.48 15.38 25.13
CA ILE A 427 4.06 15.43 25.56
C ILE A 427 3.90 16.45 26.69
N GLU A 428 4.81 16.46 27.68
CA GLU A 428 4.80 17.47 28.74
C GLU A 428 4.97 18.89 28.19
N LYS A 429 5.87 19.08 27.21
CA LYS A 429 6.06 20.37 26.54
C LYS A 429 4.79 20.84 25.84
N LEU A 430 4.12 19.97 25.08
CA LEU A 430 2.87 20.29 24.39
C LEU A 430 1.75 20.61 25.38
N LYS A 431 1.64 19.84 26.47
CA LYS A 431 0.67 20.09 27.54
C LYS A 431 0.85 21.47 28.18
N ASN A 432 2.09 21.90 28.39
CA ASN A 432 2.37 23.22 28.97
C ASN A 432 1.95 24.41 28.07
N VAL A 433 1.68 24.19 26.79
CA VAL A 433 1.19 25.25 25.88
C VAL A 433 -0.29 25.58 26.15
N GLN A 434 -1.07 24.63 26.70
CA GLN A 434 -2.51 24.79 26.97
C GLN A 434 -3.29 25.18 25.70
N TYR A 435 -3.35 24.26 24.73
CA TYR A 435 -4.06 24.49 23.46
C TYR A 435 -5.57 24.55 23.65
N ASP A 436 -6.23 25.52 23.01
CA ASP A 436 -7.69 25.61 22.96
C ASP A 436 -8.28 24.49 22.07
N PHE A 437 -7.57 24.16 20.98
CA PHE A 437 -8.00 23.15 20.01
C PHE A 437 -6.86 22.21 19.61
N VAL A 438 -7.15 20.91 19.59
CA VAL A 438 -6.34 19.92 18.85
C VAL A 438 -7.14 19.41 17.65
N LEU A 439 -6.58 19.58 16.46
CA LEU A 439 -7.16 19.09 15.21
C LEU A 439 -6.51 17.76 14.82
N VAL A 440 -7.36 16.76 14.57
CA VAL A 440 -7.00 15.40 14.18
C VAL A 440 -7.51 15.15 12.75
N PRO A 441 -6.70 15.47 11.72
CA PRO A 441 -7.00 15.08 10.35
C PRO A 441 -7.13 13.57 10.22
N ILE A 442 -8.15 13.12 9.49
CA ILE A 442 -8.41 11.69 9.26
C ILE A 442 -8.56 11.39 7.77
N ALA A 443 -8.10 10.21 7.36
CA ALA A 443 -8.14 9.75 5.98
C ALA A 443 -9.27 8.73 5.72
N ASN A 444 -9.95 8.28 6.78
CA ASN A 444 -11.05 7.32 6.69
C ASN A 444 -12.18 7.71 7.66
N ASN A 445 -13.37 7.15 7.44
CA ASN A 445 -14.58 7.52 8.19
C ASN A 445 -14.85 6.61 9.40
N HIS A 446 -14.14 5.49 9.53
CA HIS A 446 -14.35 4.48 10.57
C HIS A 446 -13.30 4.59 11.70
N LEU A 447 -12.35 5.54 11.58
CA LEU A 447 -11.36 5.93 12.58
C LEU A 447 -10.39 4.83 13.02
N GLN A 448 -10.43 3.66 12.39
CA GLN A 448 -9.45 2.60 12.63
C GLN A 448 -8.08 3.05 12.12
N GLY A 449 -7.06 2.83 12.95
CA GLY A 449 -5.70 3.32 12.75
C GLY A 449 -5.44 4.72 13.33
N PHE A 450 -6.48 5.42 13.82
CA PHE A 450 -6.33 6.74 14.46
C PHE A 450 -6.40 6.68 16.00
N GLN A 451 -6.57 5.51 16.60
CA GLN A 451 -6.61 5.32 18.06
C GLN A 451 -5.39 5.92 18.74
N ASN A 452 -4.19 5.56 18.28
CA ASN A 452 -2.93 6.09 18.82
C ASN A 452 -2.80 7.62 18.64
N VAL A 453 -3.35 8.16 17.54
CA VAL A 453 -3.37 9.62 17.29
C VAL A 453 -4.28 10.32 18.29
N LEU A 454 -5.44 9.73 18.58
CA LEU A 454 -6.40 10.26 19.55
C LEU A 454 -5.90 10.16 20.98
N GLU A 455 -5.23 9.08 21.34
CA GLU A 455 -4.59 8.95 22.66
C GLU A 455 -3.57 10.06 22.87
N VAL A 456 -2.75 10.37 21.86
CA VAL A 456 -1.82 11.51 21.91
C VAL A 456 -2.57 12.82 22.04
N ALA A 457 -3.64 13.04 21.25
CA ALA A 457 -4.47 14.24 21.33
C ALA A 457 -5.05 14.45 22.74
N GLN A 458 -5.49 13.38 23.39
CA GLN A 458 -6.07 13.40 24.74
C GLN A 458 -5.00 13.65 25.83
N GLN A 459 -3.80 13.10 25.69
CA GLN A 459 -2.70 13.32 26.64
C GLN A 459 -2.20 14.77 26.68
N ILE A 460 -2.36 15.50 25.57
CA ILE A 460 -2.03 16.93 25.46
C ILE A 460 -2.99 17.80 26.28
N ASP A 461 -4.17 17.26 26.64
CA ASP A 461 -5.16 17.90 27.52
C ASP A 461 -5.68 19.27 27.01
N PRO A 462 -6.15 19.37 25.74
CA PRO A 462 -6.70 20.61 25.20
C PRO A 462 -8.14 20.86 25.64
N GLU A 463 -8.65 22.09 25.47
CA GLU A 463 -10.07 22.37 25.75
C GLU A 463 -11.01 21.59 24.80
N ASN A 464 -10.64 21.48 23.52
CA ASN A 464 -11.44 20.79 22.51
C ASN A 464 -10.59 19.93 21.57
N VAL A 465 -11.13 18.77 21.16
CA VAL A 465 -10.54 17.91 20.12
C VAL A 465 -11.52 17.72 18.98
N PHE A 466 -11.07 17.94 17.75
CA PHE A 466 -11.88 17.79 16.55
C PHE A 466 -11.23 16.87 15.52
N TYR A 467 -12.03 16.01 14.92
CA TYR A 467 -11.67 15.39 13.64
C TYR A 467 -11.78 16.42 12.52
N VAL A 468 -10.83 16.39 11.59
CA VAL A 468 -10.95 17.08 10.30
C VAL A 468 -11.08 16.04 9.20
N TYR A 469 -12.18 16.06 8.46
CA TYR A 469 -12.44 15.13 7.36
C TYR A 469 -11.88 15.65 6.02
N PRO A 470 -11.58 14.76 5.05
CA PRO A 470 -11.01 15.12 3.74
C PRO A 470 -11.83 16.16 2.96
N GLU A 471 -13.14 16.24 3.20
CA GLU A 471 -14.03 17.24 2.60
C GLU A 471 -14.02 18.60 3.30
N GLY A 472 -13.22 18.82 4.36
CA GLY A 472 -13.14 20.12 5.07
C GLY A 472 -14.17 20.31 6.19
N ARG A 473 -14.77 19.21 6.68
CA ARG A 473 -15.70 19.22 7.82
C ARG A 473 -14.95 18.95 9.13
N LEU A 474 -15.23 19.75 10.16
CA LEU A 474 -14.83 19.54 11.54
C LEU A 474 -15.93 18.81 12.31
N GLN A 475 -15.56 17.85 13.16
CA GLN A 475 -16.48 17.15 14.03
C GLN A 475 -15.85 16.94 15.43
N PRO A 476 -16.53 17.31 16.53
CA PRO A 476 -16.03 17.02 17.88
C PRO A 476 -15.80 15.53 18.09
N VAL A 477 -14.74 15.16 18.80
CA VAL A 477 -14.46 13.76 19.13
C VAL A 477 -15.52 13.17 20.08
N SER A 478 -16.20 14.00 20.88
CA SER A 478 -17.22 13.60 21.86
C SER A 478 -18.52 13.05 21.24
N ASP A 479 -18.74 13.21 19.93
CA ASP A 479 -20.02 12.93 19.26
C ASP A 479 -20.07 11.58 18.50
N LEU A 480 -19.08 10.71 18.68
CA LEU A 480 -19.10 9.37 18.09
C LEU A 480 -19.14 8.30 19.18
N PRO A 481 -20.09 7.33 19.13
CA PRO A 481 -20.03 6.18 20.01
C PRO A 481 -18.68 5.50 19.76
N VAL A 482 -17.91 5.30 20.83
CA VAL A 482 -16.79 4.37 20.84
C VAL A 482 -17.38 3.03 20.44
N ALA A 483 -17.24 2.66 19.17
CA ALA A 483 -17.55 1.31 18.72
C ALA A 483 -16.48 0.41 19.35
N ILE A 484 -16.88 -0.26 20.44
CA ILE A 484 -16.13 -1.33 21.08
C ILE A 484 -16.14 -2.55 20.17
#